data_AF-A0A354X0R5-F1
#
_entry.id   AF-A0A354X0R5-F1
#
_cell.length_a   1.000
_cell.length_b   1.000
_cell.length_c   1.000
_cell.angle_alpha   90.00
_cell.angle_beta   90.00
_cell.angle_gamma   90.00
#
_symmetry.space_group_name_H-M   'P 1'
#
loop_
_entity.id
_entity.type
_entity.pdbx_description
1 polymer ?
#
loop_
_entity_poly.entity_id
_entity_poly.type
_entity_poly.pdbx_seq_one_letter_code
_entity_poly.pdbx_strand_id
1 'polypeptide(L)'
;MNFNNRIFGVAVVKAINSNYNADFSGQPRRLPNGKVYATDKAFKYTVKNYIKDVFDKERVFYFKSLNDQMNPISLDESYKKHFGDYPKGKVKNNDRIIKTAVAKNLLSCIDIRLFGATFAGETNISVHGPVQINHGINIWHEDNIFTEQITSPFSNKANDPEAEKGMTTIGRQSKLEEGHYVHHFSINPQNLSDIASLAGE
;
A
#
# COMPACT_ATOMS: atom_id res chain seq x y z
N MET A 1 -0.27 -18.98 -20.55
CA MET A 1 1.04 -19.44 -20.03
C MET A 1 0.97 -19.32 -18.51
N ASN A 2 1.26 -20.40 -17.79
CA ASN A 2 1.24 -20.40 -16.32
C ASN A 2 2.67 -20.34 -15.78
N PHE A 3 2.90 -19.46 -14.81
CA PHE A 3 4.19 -19.34 -14.15
C PHE A 3 4.23 -20.34 -12.97
N ASN A 4 5.09 -21.35 -13.05
CA ASN A 4 5.07 -22.50 -12.13
C ASN A 4 6.28 -22.57 -11.18
N ASN A 5 7.28 -21.72 -11.38
CA ASN A 5 8.52 -21.78 -10.64
C ASN A 5 8.45 -20.96 -9.36
N ARG A 6 9.02 -21.48 -8.28
CA ARG A 6 9.26 -20.69 -7.07
C ARG A 6 10.51 -19.84 -7.26
N ILE A 7 10.43 -18.55 -6.96
CA ILE A 7 11.56 -17.62 -7.03
C ILE A 7 11.86 -17.07 -5.64
N PHE A 8 13.14 -16.88 -5.36
CA PHE A 8 13.62 -16.04 -4.26
C PHE A 8 14.50 -14.95 -4.84
N GLY A 9 14.41 -13.76 -4.28
CA GLY A 9 15.17 -12.62 -4.79
C GLY A 9 15.27 -11.50 -3.78
N VAL A 10 15.91 -10.44 -4.24
CA VAL A 10 16.13 -9.23 -3.46
C VAL A 10 15.91 -8.02 -4.34
N ALA A 11 15.26 -7.00 -3.77
CA ALA A 11 15.14 -5.68 -4.36
C ALA A 11 15.81 -4.67 -3.42
N VAL A 12 16.66 -3.81 -3.97
CA VAL A 12 17.36 -2.79 -3.18
C VAL A 12 16.82 -1.43 -3.56
N VAL A 13 16.38 -0.66 -2.56
CA VAL A 13 16.00 0.75 -2.73
C VAL A 13 17.10 1.60 -2.13
N LYS A 14 17.76 2.40 -2.97
CA LYS A 14 18.67 3.44 -2.52
C LYS A 14 17.88 4.75 -2.34
N ALA A 15 17.99 5.37 -1.18
CA ALA A 15 17.34 6.62 -0.85
C ALA A 15 18.37 7.58 -0.22
N ILE A 16 18.61 8.72 -0.86
CA ILE A 16 19.55 9.75 -0.40
C ILE A 16 18.75 10.98 0.02
N ASN A 17 19.13 11.61 1.14
CA ASN A 17 18.50 12.81 1.69
C ASN A 17 16.96 12.74 1.65
N SER A 18 16.41 11.64 2.17
CA SER A 18 14.99 11.35 2.04
C SER A 18 14.46 10.55 3.23
N ASN A 19 13.14 10.48 3.31
CA ASN A 19 12.44 9.68 4.32
C ASN A 19 11.58 8.64 3.61
N TYR A 20 12.23 7.59 3.10
CA TYR A 20 11.60 6.55 2.29
C TYR A 20 10.41 5.89 3.00
N ASN A 21 10.53 5.65 4.31
CA ASN A 21 9.41 5.16 5.10
C ASN A 21 9.40 5.75 6.52
N ALA A 22 8.53 6.73 6.73
CA ALA A 22 8.32 7.35 8.02
C ALA A 22 7.49 6.48 8.99
N ASP A 23 7.74 6.64 10.29
CA ASP A 23 6.83 6.26 11.35
C ASP A 23 5.75 7.33 11.60
N PHE A 24 4.90 7.10 12.60
CA PHE A 24 3.80 8.03 12.91
C PHE A 24 4.25 9.37 13.50
N SER A 25 5.51 9.49 13.92
CA SER A 25 6.12 10.76 14.35
C SER A 25 6.79 11.52 13.21
N GLY A 26 6.79 10.96 11.99
CA GLY A 26 7.45 11.54 10.83
C GLY A 26 8.95 11.24 10.75
N GLN A 27 9.49 10.41 11.64
CA GLN A 27 10.91 10.00 11.60
C GLN A 27 11.10 8.79 10.68
N PRO A 28 12.28 8.64 10.02
CA PRO A 28 12.63 7.36 9.42
C PRO A 28 12.51 6.22 10.44
N ARG A 29 11.86 5.13 10.05
CA ARG A 29 11.60 3.99 10.95
C ARG A 29 12.88 3.35 11.43
N ARG A 30 12.94 3.05 12.73
CA ARG A 30 14.07 2.39 13.40
C ARG A 30 13.63 1.16 14.17
N LEU A 31 14.47 0.12 14.13
CA LEU A 31 14.38 -1.02 15.04
C LEU A 31 14.80 -0.58 16.46
N PRO A 32 14.50 -1.38 17.50
CA PRO A 32 14.90 -1.06 18.87
C PRO A 32 16.41 -0.86 19.06
N ASN A 33 17.23 -1.49 18.22
CA ASN A 33 18.69 -1.33 18.21
C ASN A 33 19.17 -0.08 17.42
N GLY A 34 18.27 0.78 16.97
CA GLY A 34 18.57 2.00 16.22
C GLY A 34 18.68 1.83 14.70
N LYS A 35 18.75 0.59 14.19
CA LYS A 35 18.92 0.33 12.75
C LYS A 35 17.72 0.82 11.96
N VAL A 36 17.95 1.58 10.90
CA VAL A 36 16.87 2.07 10.04
C VAL A 36 16.33 0.93 9.17
N TYR A 37 15.01 0.89 8.99
CA TYR A 37 14.34 -0.09 8.14
C TYR A 37 13.14 0.52 7.44
N ALA A 38 12.63 -0.16 6.42
CA ALA A 38 11.39 0.17 5.75
C ALA A 38 10.46 -1.04 5.77
N THR A 39 9.16 -0.79 5.94
CA THR A 39 8.15 -1.85 5.89
C THR A 39 8.02 -2.41 4.48
N ASP A 40 7.57 -3.66 4.37
CA ASP A 40 7.18 -4.28 3.10
C ASP A 40 6.08 -3.46 2.40
N LYS A 41 5.18 -2.87 3.19
CA LYS A 41 4.07 -2.03 2.73
C LYS A 41 4.54 -0.78 1.99
N ALA A 42 5.65 -0.16 2.43
CA ALA A 42 6.23 0.98 1.73
C ALA A 42 6.68 0.60 0.31
N PHE A 43 7.36 -0.55 0.18
CA PHE A 43 7.78 -1.06 -1.12
C PHE A 43 6.59 -1.55 -1.97
N LYS A 44 5.63 -2.26 -1.38
CA LYS A 44 4.39 -2.65 -2.09
C LYS A 44 3.62 -1.43 -2.58
N TYR A 45 3.62 -0.33 -1.83
CA TYR A 45 2.98 0.91 -2.25
C TYR A 45 3.65 1.49 -3.50
N THR A 46 4.99 1.54 -3.57
CA THR A 46 5.68 2.06 -4.77
C THR A 46 5.38 1.23 -6.01
N VAL A 47 5.37 -0.11 -5.88
CA VAL A 47 4.99 -1.02 -6.97
C VAL A 47 3.55 -0.80 -7.41
N LYS A 48 2.61 -0.75 -6.46
CA LYS A 48 1.18 -0.48 -6.76
C LYS A 48 0.98 0.88 -7.43
N ASN A 49 1.69 1.91 -6.98
CA ASN A 49 1.57 3.25 -7.52
C ASN A 49 2.09 3.30 -8.96
N TYR A 50 3.26 2.71 -9.21
CA TYR A 50 3.78 2.56 -10.56
C TYR A 50 2.80 1.82 -11.48
N ILE A 51 2.23 0.70 -11.02
CA ILE A 51 1.28 -0.07 -11.85
C ILE A 51 0.05 0.77 -12.19
N LYS A 52 -0.53 1.44 -11.19
CA LYS A 52 -1.70 2.31 -11.37
C LYS A 52 -1.43 3.44 -12.36
N ASP A 53 -0.25 4.03 -12.33
CA ASP A 53 0.09 5.21 -13.14
C ASP A 53 0.53 4.86 -14.57
N VAL A 54 1.05 3.63 -14.80
CA VAL A 54 1.63 3.23 -16.10
C VAL A 54 0.75 2.23 -16.88
N PHE A 55 -0.09 1.46 -16.19
CA PHE A 55 -0.91 0.42 -16.83
C PHE A 55 -2.40 0.72 -16.68
N ASP A 56 -2.95 1.56 -17.55
CA ASP A 56 -4.35 2.03 -17.52
C ASP A 56 -5.40 0.90 -17.56
N LYS A 57 -5.02 -0.27 -18.07
CA LYS A 57 -5.90 -1.45 -18.14
C LYS A 57 -5.90 -2.28 -16.86
N GLU A 58 -4.92 -2.08 -15.98
CA GLU A 58 -4.78 -2.83 -14.75
C GLU A 58 -5.50 -2.11 -13.60
N ARG A 59 -6.19 -2.89 -12.78
CA ARG A 59 -6.94 -2.37 -11.63
C ARG A 59 -6.17 -2.59 -10.35
N VAL A 60 -5.92 -1.52 -9.61
CA VAL A 60 -5.34 -1.58 -8.26
C VAL A 60 -6.40 -1.23 -7.22
N PHE A 61 -6.71 -2.16 -6.33
CA PHE A 61 -7.83 -2.04 -5.39
C PHE A 61 -7.45 -1.41 -4.05
N TYR A 62 -6.35 -1.84 -3.43
CA TYR A 62 -5.95 -1.39 -2.10
C TYR A 62 -5.18 -0.07 -2.14
N PHE A 63 -5.89 0.99 -2.51
CA PHE A 63 -5.50 2.38 -2.31
C PHE A 63 -6.52 3.11 -1.44
N LYS A 64 -6.02 3.98 -0.55
CA LYS A 64 -6.89 4.89 0.18
C LYS A 64 -7.62 5.78 -0.83
N SER A 65 -8.94 5.68 -0.85
CA SER A 65 -9.83 6.52 -1.65
C SER A 65 -10.67 7.39 -0.73
N LEU A 66 -11.02 8.58 -1.21
CA LEU A 66 -11.88 9.53 -0.50
C LEU A 66 -13.22 9.66 -1.24
N ASN A 67 -14.27 10.03 -0.49
CA ASN A 67 -15.53 10.49 -1.06
C ASN A 67 -15.48 12.00 -1.37
N ASP A 68 -16.58 12.56 -1.87
CA ASP A 68 -16.68 13.98 -2.26
C ASP A 68 -16.47 14.93 -1.07
N GLN A 69 -16.70 14.45 0.16
CA GLN A 69 -16.46 15.19 1.40
C GLN A 69 -15.04 14.96 1.96
N MET A 70 -14.12 14.40 1.15
CA MET A 70 -12.73 14.12 1.52
C MET A 70 -12.55 13.11 2.66
N ASN A 71 -13.58 12.33 2.98
CA ASN A 71 -13.53 11.29 4.00
C ASN A 71 -13.07 9.94 3.40
N PRO A 72 -12.25 9.15 4.09
CA PRO A 72 -11.89 7.81 3.64
C PRO A 72 -13.13 6.92 3.47
N ILE A 73 -13.21 6.20 2.35
CA ILE A 73 -14.30 5.25 2.09
C ILE A 73 -14.03 3.88 2.71
N SER A 74 -15.09 3.16 3.06
CA SER A 74 -15.08 1.79 3.55
C SER A 74 -14.69 0.78 2.46
N LEU A 75 -14.43 -0.46 2.88
CA LEU A 75 -14.09 -1.55 1.97
C LEU A 75 -15.23 -1.89 1.01
N ASP A 76 -16.49 -1.88 1.50
CA ASP A 76 -17.68 -2.13 0.68
C ASP A 76 -17.96 -0.98 -0.30
N GLU A 77 -17.76 0.27 0.12
CA GLU A 77 -17.86 1.42 -0.77
C GLU A 77 -16.78 1.37 -1.86
N SER A 78 -15.55 0.98 -1.51
CA SER A 78 -14.47 0.77 -2.49
C SER A 78 -14.83 -0.35 -3.48
N TYR A 79 -15.36 -1.47 -2.99
CA TYR A 79 -15.86 -2.54 -3.85
C TYR A 79 -16.91 -2.01 -4.85
N LYS A 80 -17.93 -1.30 -4.36
CA LYS A 80 -18.99 -0.74 -5.20
C LYS A 80 -18.46 0.27 -6.21
N LYS A 81 -17.49 1.09 -5.83
CA LYS A 81 -16.81 2.02 -6.74
C LYS A 81 -16.12 1.30 -7.90
N HIS A 82 -15.50 0.14 -7.65
CA HIS A 82 -14.78 -0.61 -8.68
C HIS A 82 -15.66 -1.57 -9.50
N PHE A 83 -16.67 -2.17 -8.89
CA PHE A 83 -17.42 -3.31 -9.46
C PHE A 83 -18.93 -3.11 -9.53
N GLY A 84 -19.46 -2.03 -8.95
CA GLY A 84 -20.90 -1.85 -8.75
C GLY A 84 -21.44 -2.66 -7.57
N ASP A 85 -22.76 -2.75 -7.48
CA ASP A 85 -23.42 -3.45 -6.39
C ASP A 85 -23.07 -4.95 -6.34
N TYR A 86 -23.09 -5.50 -5.13
CA TYR A 86 -22.99 -6.94 -4.94
C TYR A 86 -24.12 -7.66 -5.69
N PRO A 87 -23.83 -8.83 -6.31
CA PRO A 87 -24.85 -9.60 -7.00
C PRO A 87 -25.93 -10.04 -6.00
N LYS A 88 -27.20 -9.82 -6.36
CA LYS A 88 -28.35 -10.25 -5.56
C LYS A 88 -28.81 -11.63 -6.03
N GLY A 89 -28.54 -12.69 -5.28
CA GLY A 89 -29.10 -14.01 -5.60
C GLY A 89 -30.57 -14.08 -5.22
N LYS A 90 -31.42 -14.36 -6.20
CA LYS A 90 -32.76 -14.90 -5.94
C LYS A 90 -32.57 -16.42 -5.76
N VAL A 91 -32.98 -16.98 -4.62
CA VAL A 91 -33.02 -18.43 -4.28
C VAL A 91 -31.78 -19.01 -3.56
N LYS A 92 -31.98 -20.13 -2.83
CA LYS A 92 -31.02 -20.95 -2.05
C LYS A 92 -29.64 -21.03 -2.74
N ASN A 93 -28.56 -20.85 -1.97
CA ASN A 93 -27.13 -20.73 -2.37
C ASN A 93 -26.64 -19.31 -2.75
N ASN A 94 -27.37 -18.27 -2.37
CA ASN A 94 -26.98 -16.87 -2.57
C ASN A 94 -25.53 -16.58 -2.12
N ASP A 95 -25.13 -17.05 -0.93
CA ASP A 95 -23.81 -16.77 -0.36
C ASP A 95 -22.65 -17.31 -1.21
N ARG A 96 -22.81 -18.51 -1.81
CA ARG A 96 -21.79 -19.09 -2.69
C ARG A 96 -21.67 -18.30 -3.99
N ILE A 97 -22.80 -17.84 -4.53
CA ILE A 97 -22.83 -17.01 -5.76
C ILE A 97 -22.12 -15.68 -5.51
N ILE A 98 -22.47 -15.00 -4.39
CA ILE A 98 -21.82 -13.75 -3.98
C ILE A 98 -20.33 -13.99 -3.78
N LYS A 99 -19.93 -15.00 -3.01
CA LYS A 99 -18.52 -15.26 -2.72
C LYS A 99 -17.71 -15.58 -3.98
N THR A 100 -18.25 -16.34 -4.92
CA THR A 100 -17.60 -16.66 -6.20
C THR A 100 -17.43 -15.39 -7.05
N ALA A 101 -18.48 -14.56 -7.15
CA ALA A 101 -18.42 -13.32 -7.90
C ALA A 101 -17.45 -12.31 -7.29
N VAL A 102 -17.45 -12.15 -5.97
CA VAL A 102 -16.51 -11.29 -5.25
C VAL A 102 -15.09 -11.83 -5.41
N ALA A 103 -14.85 -13.14 -5.29
CA ALA A 103 -13.53 -13.74 -5.51
C ALA A 103 -12.99 -13.43 -6.92
N LYS A 104 -13.82 -13.59 -7.95
CA LYS A 104 -13.46 -13.27 -9.34
C LYS A 104 -13.14 -11.79 -9.53
N ASN A 105 -13.95 -10.91 -8.93
CA ASN A 105 -13.70 -9.47 -8.96
C ASN A 105 -12.39 -9.09 -8.26
N LEU A 106 -12.13 -9.63 -7.07
CA LEU A 106 -10.87 -9.42 -6.35
C LEU A 106 -9.67 -9.93 -7.15
N LEU A 107 -9.77 -11.10 -7.78
CA LEU A 107 -8.73 -11.64 -8.66
C LEU A 107 -8.57 -10.85 -9.96
N SER A 108 -9.54 -10.03 -10.37
CA SER A 108 -9.33 -9.11 -11.50
C SER A 108 -8.38 -7.95 -11.16
N CYS A 109 -8.11 -7.70 -9.88
CA CYS A 109 -7.19 -6.66 -9.43
C CYS A 109 -5.75 -7.18 -9.35
N ILE A 110 -4.83 -6.48 -10.00
CA ILE A 110 -3.43 -6.90 -10.11
C ILE A 110 -2.72 -6.91 -8.75
N ASP A 111 -3.01 -5.96 -7.87
CA ASP A 111 -2.40 -5.88 -6.56
C ASP A 111 -2.83 -7.03 -5.65
N ILE A 112 -4.09 -7.45 -5.75
CA ILE A 112 -4.60 -8.61 -5.03
C ILE A 112 -4.00 -9.89 -5.60
N ARG A 113 -3.93 -10.03 -6.93
CA ARG A 113 -3.26 -11.15 -7.60
C ARG A 113 -1.78 -11.28 -7.25
N LEU A 114 -1.08 -10.17 -7.00
CA LEU A 114 0.34 -10.18 -6.66
C LEU A 114 0.60 -10.34 -5.16
N PHE A 115 -0.05 -9.52 -4.34
CA PHE A 115 0.27 -9.38 -2.92
C PHE A 115 -0.75 -10.01 -1.98
N GLY A 116 -1.91 -10.41 -2.49
CA GLY A 116 -3.01 -10.91 -1.70
C GLY A 116 -3.80 -9.81 -1.02
N ALA A 117 -4.85 -10.22 -0.32
CA ALA A 117 -5.78 -9.33 0.34
C ALA A 117 -6.60 -10.07 1.40
N THR A 118 -6.95 -9.37 2.48
CA THR A 118 -8.05 -9.78 3.35
C THR A 118 -9.22 -8.87 3.07
N PHE A 119 -10.24 -9.40 2.43
CA PHE A 119 -11.50 -8.74 2.17
C PHE A 119 -12.53 -9.16 3.21
N ALA A 120 -12.93 -8.22 4.05
CA ALA A 120 -13.90 -8.42 5.13
C ALA A 120 -15.07 -7.43 4.99
N GLY A 121 -15.77 -7.51 3.85
CA GLY A 121 -16.97 -6.73 3.54
C GLY A 121 -18.22 -7.58 3.66
N GLU A 122 -19.15 -7.46 2.69
CA GLU A 122 -20.37 -8.29 2.57
C GLU A 122 -20.10 -9.80 2.65
N THR A 123 -18.92 -10.23 2.19
CA THR A 123 -18.42 -11.60 2.37
C THR A 123 -16.95 -11.57 2.78
N ASN A 124 -16.52 -12.62 3.47
CA ASN A 124 -15.14 -12.78 3.93
C ASN A 124 -14.34 -13.64 2.95
N ILE A 125 -13.31 -13.04 2.35
CA ILE A 125 -12.37 -13.70 1.44
C ILE A 125 -10.96 -13.31 1.86
N SER A 126 -10.12 -14.32 2.09
CA SER A 126 -8.69 -14.12 2.26
C SER A 126 -7.97 -14.71 1.07
N VAL A 127 -7.11 -13.89 0.45
CA VAL A 127 -6.29 -14.23 -0.69
C VAL A 127 -4.84 -14.14 -0.26
N HIS A 128 -4.11 -15.25 -0.32
CA HIS A 128 -2.67 -15.23 -0.10
C HIS A 128 -1.97 -14.98 -1.44
N GLY A 129 -1.29 -13.83 -1.56
CA GLY A 129 -0.60 -13.47 -2.80
C GLY A 129 0.63 -14.34 -3.05
N PRO A 130 1.02 -14.57 -4.31
CA PRO A 130 2.24 -15.28 -4.65
C PRO A 130 3.50 -14.49 -4.27
N VAL A 131 3.46 -13.15 -4.30
CA VAL A 131 4.62 -12.30 -4.00
C VAL A 131 4.63 -11.89 -2.53
N GLN A 132 5.48 -12.53 -1.75
CA GLN A 132 5.69 -12.22 -0.34
C GLN A 132 7.01 -11.45 -0.17
N ILE A 133 6.94 -10.25 0.40
CA ILE A 133 8.05 -9.31 0.55
C ILE A 133 8.26 -9.04 2.03
N ASN A 134 9.51 -9.04 2.46
CA ASN A 134 9.90 -8.72 3.84
C ASN A 134 10.14 -7.21 4.01
N HIS A 135 10.21 -6.78 5.27
CA HIS A 135 10.75 -5.46 5.61
C HIS A 135 12.18 -5.32 5.07
N GLY A 136 12.48 -4.14 4.55
CA GLY A 136 13.79 -3.80 3.99
C GLY A 136 14.70 -3.25 5.08
N ILE A 137 15.81 -3.93 5.36
CA ILE A 137 16.80 -3.47 6.32
C ILE A 137 17.78 -2.53 5.61
N ASN A 138 18.09 -1.38 6.22
CA ASN A 138 19.16 -0.51 5.72
C ASN A 138 20.50 -1.24 5.87
N ILE A 139 21.25 -1.43 4.78
CA ILE A 139 22.62 -1.97 4.83
C ILE A 139 23.68 -0.87 4.77
N TRP A 140 23.28 0.39 4.55
CA TRP A 140 24.20 1.51 4.71
C TRP A 140 24.70 1.54 6.16
N HIS A 141 26.00 1.78 6.30
CA HIS A 141 26.71 1.65 7.56
C HIS A 141 26.34 2.78 8.53
N GLU A 142 25.99 3.95 7.99
CA GLU A 142 25.51 5.09 8.75
C GLU A 142 23.97 5.12 8.76
N ASP A 143 23.40 5.53 9.88
CA ASP A 143 21.96 5.69 10.07
C ASP A 143 21.67 7.15 10.48
N ASN A 144 22.34 8.10 9.80
CA ASN A 144 22.32 9.52 10.12
C ASN A 144 20.97 10.17 9.79
N ILE A 145 20.15 10.35 10.82
CA ILE A 145 18.87 11.05 10.72
C ILE A 145 19.05 12.50 11.17
N PHE A 146 18.62 13.43 10.35
CA PHE A 146 18.60 14.85 10.67
C PHE A 146 17.22 15.44 10.39
N THR A 147 16.97 16.61 10.97
CA THR A 147 15.71 17.35 10.82
C THR A 147 16.00 18.75 10.32
N GLU A 148 15.30 19.14 9.28
CA GLU A 148 15.35 20.48 8.71
C GLU A 148 14.07 21.24 9.06
N GLN A 149 14.20 22.54 9.28
CA GLN A 149 13.07 23.45 9.38
C GLN A 149 12.80 24.05 7.99
N ILE A 150 11.51 24.09 7.62
CA ILE A 150 11.07 24.60 6.32
C ILE A 150 9.94 25.58 6.56
N THR A 151 9.96 26.73 5.90
CA THR A 151 8.89 27.72 5.98
C THR A 151 7.91 27.57 4.83
N SER A 152 6.61 27.67 5.12
CA SER A 152 5.57 27.80 4.09
C SER A 152 5.66 29.16 3.41
N PRO A 153 5.43 29.30 2.09
CA PRO A 153 5.39 30.62 1.45
C PRO A 153 4.11 31.42 1.77
N PHE A 154 3.16 30.84 2.51
CA PHE A 154 1.87 31.45 2.82
C PHE A 154 1.78 31.88 4.29
N SER A 155 1.10 33.00 4.57
CA SER A 155 0.89 33.52 5.92
C SER A 155 -0.01 32.61 6.75
N ASN A 156 0.25 32.49 8.05
CA ASN A 156 -0.57 31.75 9.00
C ASN A 156 -1.87 32.48 9.46
N LYS A 157 -2.24 33.60 8.81
CA LYS A 157 -3.38 34.45 9.22
C LYS A 157 -4.73 33.77 9.34
N ALA A 158 -4.94 32.66 8.63
CA ALA A 158 -6.16 31.86 8.75
C ALA A 158 -6.28 31.15 10.11
N ASN A 159 -5.15 30.87 10.75
CA ASN A 159 -5.08 30.19 12.05
C ASN A 159 -4.86 31.18 13.21
N ASP A 160 -4.35 32.37 12.93
CA ASP A 160 -4.12 33.45 13.90
C ASP A 160 -4.43 34.81 13.25
N PRO A 161 -5.66 35.33 13.43
CA PRO A 161 -6.08 36.60 12.82
C PRO A 161 -5.29 37.82 13.28
N GLU A 162 -4.65 37.75 14.46
CA GLU A 162 -3.86 38.85 15.04
C GLU A 162 -2.36 38.74 14.74
N ALA A 163 -1.91 37.64 14.12
CA ALA A 163 -0.53 37.51 13.67
C ALA A 163 -0.17 38.68 12.73
N GLU A 164 0.87 39.44 13.10
CA GLU A 164 1.46 40.48 12.27
C GLU A 164 1.68 39.96 10.84
N LYS A 165 1.52 40.85 9.85
CA LYS A 165 1.74 40.56 8.42
C LYS A 165 3.12 39.90 8.20
N GLY A 166 3.21 38.57 8.22
CA GLY A 166 4.42 37.87 7.75
C GLY A 166 4.83 36.57 8.43
N MET A 167 4.20 36.10 9.52
CA MET A 167 4.64 34.81 10.07
C MET A 167 4.16 33.63 9.21
N THR A 168 5.11 33.03 8.50
CA THR A 168 4.93 31.77 7.78
C THR A 168 5.01 30.60 8.76
N THR A 169 4.18 29.57 8.59
CA THR A 169 4.30 28.36 9.42
C THR A 169 5.66 27.69 9.21
N ILE A 170 6.40 27.45 10.29
CA ILE A 170 7.63 26.65 10.29
C ILE A 170 7.25 25.18 10.42
N GLY A 171 7.37 24.43 9.33
CA GLY A 171 7.32 22.99 9.30
C GLY A 171 8.67 22.36 9.68
N ARG A 172 8.63 21.08 10.02
CA ARG A 172 9.83 20.24 10.23
C ARG A 172 9.75 19.02 9.34
N GLN A 173 10.86 18.66 8.74
CA GLN A 173 11.00 17.44 7.96
C GLN A 173 12.22 16.67 8.44
N SER A 174 12.02 15.41 8.81
CA SER A 174 13.12 14.51 9.18
C SER A 174 13.47 13.60 8.02
N LYS A 175 14.77 13.40 7.79
CA LYS A 175 15.32 12.66 6.65
C LYS A 175 16.48 11.80 7.11
N LEU A 176 16.72 10.72 6.38
CA LEU A 176 17.95 9.95 6.44
C LEU A 176 18.91 10.50 5.38
N GLU A 177 20.18 10.67 5.74
CA GLU A 177 21.23 11.09 4.83
C GLU A 177 21.41 10.10 3.66
N GLU A 178 21.58 8.82 3.96
CA GLU A 178 21.66 7.76 2.96
C GLU A 178 21.15 6.43 3.53
N GLY A 179 20.30 5.74 2.77
CA GLY A 179 19.76 4.43 3.12
C GLY A 179 19.72 3.50 1.92
N HIS A 180 20.14 2.25 2.12
CA HIS A 180 20.15 1.18 1.13
C HIS A 180 19.28 0.05 1.67
N TYR A 181 17.99 0.07 1.36
CA TYR A 181 17.00 -0.84 1.92
C TYR A 181 16.93 -2.14 1.13
N VAL A 182 17.28 -3.25 1.78
CA VAL A 182 17.31 -4.58 1.15
C VAL A 182 16.02 -5.33 1.44
N HIS A 183 15.09 -5.35 0.48
CA HIS A 183 13.84 -6.09 0.56
C HIS A 183 14.00 -7.48 -0.04
N HIS A 184 14.01 -8.51 0.80
CA HIS A 184 13.90 -9.90 0.34
C HIS A 184 12.48 -10.20 -0.12
N PHE A 185 12.34 -10.99 -1.18
CA PHE A 185 11.04 -11.47 -1.62
C PHE A 185 11.09 -12.93 -2.04
N SER A 186 9.91 -13.57 -2.01
CA SER A 186 9.66 -14.86 -2.62
C SER A 186 8.42 -14.79 -3.50
N ILE A 187 8.43 -15.55 -4.58
CA ILE A 187 7.28 -15.74 -5.46
C ILE A 187 6.91 -17.22 -5.40
N ASN A 188 5.72 -17.52 -4.86
CA ASN A 188 5.15 -18.87 -4.85
C ASN A 188 3.82 -18.88 -5.62
N PRO A 189 3.79 -19.37 -6.86
CA PRO A 189 2.58 -19.35 -7.70
C PRO A 189 1.42 -20.18 -7.13
N GLN A 190 1.74 -21.20 -6.32
CA GLN A 190 0.73 -22.06 -5.69
C GLN A 190 -0.17 -21.30 -4.71
N ASN A 191 0.24 -20.13 -4.21
CA ASN A 191 -0.56 -19.38 -3.25
C ASN A 191 -1.94 -18.94 -3.78
N LEU A 192 -2.12 -18.89 -5.12
CA LEU A 192 -3.39 -18.54 -5.74
C LEU A 192 -4.29 -19.74 -6.08
N SER A 193 -3.84 -20.98 -5.90
CA SER A 193 -4.58 -22.17 -6.36
C SER A 193 -6.00 -22.24 -5.80
N ASP A 194 -6.13 -22.00 -4.50
CA ASP A 194 -7.39 -22.20 -3.77
C ASP A 194 -8.43 -21.16 -4.16
N ILE A 195 -7.98 -19.91 -4.33
CA ILE A 195 -8.87 -18.80 -4.70
C ILE A 195 -9.22 -18.85 -6.19
N ALA A 196 -8.29 -19.29 -7.06
CA ALA A 196 -8.58 -19.51 -8.48
C ALA A 196 -9.65 -20.60 -8.63
N SER A 197 -9.51 -21.70 -7.90
CA SER A 197 -10.52 -22.77 -7.84
C SER A 197 -11.87 -22.26 -7.34
N LEU A 198 -11.89 -21.37 -6.32
CA LEU A 198 -13.11 -20.73 -5.83
C LEU A 198 -13.76 -19.80 -6.88
N ALA A 199 -12.95 -19.09 -7.66
CA ALA A 199 -13.41 -18.21 -8.73
C ALA A 199 -13.87 -18.96 -9.99
N GLY A 200 -13.63 -20.27 -10.06
CA GLY A 200 -13.97 -21.13 -11.20
C GLY A 200 -12.95 -21.07 -12.35
N GLU A 201 -11.68 -20.79 -12.02
CA GLU A 201 -10.53 -20.83 -12.94
C GLU A 201 -9.69 -22.09 -12.78
#